data_AF-A0A8H7K2Q3-F1
#
_entry.id   AF-A0A8H7K2Q3-F1
#
_cell.length_a   1.000
_cell.length_b   1.000
_cell.length_c   1.000
_cell.angle_alpha   90.00
_cell.angle_beta   90.00
_cell.angle_gamma   90.00
#
_symmetry.space_group_name_H-M   'P 1'
#
loop_
_entity.id
_entity.type
_entity.pdbx_description
1 polymer ?
#
loop_
_entity_poly.entity_id
_entity_poly.type
_entity_poly.pdbx_seq_one_letter_code
_entity_poly.pdbx_strand_id
1 'polypeptide(L)'
;NMIYVIWYHEPAFSFDKAVLELFRMICQCIQEYNAAAEVLQVKCGSDTRLGESVYEFVQSGRAMITGWNKWQVESSRYKLQSYVKEDGSMDIVF
;
A
#
# COMPACT_ATOMS: atom_id res chain seq x y z
N ASN A 1 -4.58 -11.73 -3.95
CA ASN A 1 -4.20 -10.51 -4.70
C ASN A 1 -5.46 -9.69 -4.89
N MET A 2 -5.52 -8.45 -4.38
CA MET A 2 -6.74 -7.64 -4.37
C MET A 2 -7.22 -7.25 -5.78
N ILE A 3 -6.29 -7.06 -6.73
CA ILE A 3 -6.63 -6.73 -8.13
C ILE A 3 -7.50 -7.84 -8.74
N TYR A 4 -7.14 -9.11 -8.49
CA TYR A 4 -7.92 -10.25 -8.97
C TYR A 4 -9.31 -10.32 -8.34
N VAL A 5 -9.43 -9.97 -7.05
CA VAL A 5 -10.73 -9.95 -6.37
C VAL A 5 -11.63 -8.88 -7.00
N ILE A 6 -11.13 -7.66 -7.18
CA ILE A 6 -11.87 -6.56 -7.83
C ILE A 6 -12.26 -6.97 -9.25
N TRP A 7 -11.32 -7.45 -10.05
CA TRP A 7 -11.57 -7.83 -11.44
C TRP A 7 -12.58 -8.98 -11.57
N TYR A 8 -12.51 -9.99 -10.69
CA TYR A 8 -13.41 -11.15 -10.75
C TYR A 8 -14.84 -10.80 -10.33
N HIS A 9 -15.01 -9.91 -9.34
CA HIS A 9 -16.32 -9.56 -8.81
C HIS A 9 -16.98 -8.37 -9.50
N GLU A 10 -16.26 -7.64 -10.36
CA GLU A 10 -16.80 -6.52 -11.16
C GLU A 10 -16.74 -6.86 -12.66
N PRO A 11 -17.77 -7.50 -13.24
CA PRO A 11 -17.75 -7.99 -14.62
C PRO A 11 -17.55 -6.90 -15.67
N ALA A 12 -17.82 -5.64 -15.32
CA ALA A 12 -17.64 -4.47 -16.19
C ALA A 12 -16.22 -3.90 -16.17
N PHE A 13 -15.34 -4.39 -15.29
CA PHE A 13 -13.98 -3.89 -15.15
C PHE A 13 -13.03 -4.65 -16.08
N SER A 14 -12.23 -3.90 -16.84
CA SER A 14 -10.99 -4.44 -17.37
C SER A 14 -9.98 -4.64 -16.24
N PHE A 15 -8.93 -5.42 -16.48
CA PHE A 15 -7.85 -5.60 -15.50
C PHE A 15 -7.21 -4.25 -15.12
N ASP A 16 -6.98 -3.35 -16.10
CA ASP A 16 -6.47 -2.00 -15.84
C ASP A 16 -7.41 -1.17 -14.95
N LYS A 17 -8.73 -1.28 -15.15
CA LYS A 17 -9.70 -0.62 -14.27
C LYS A 17 -9.64 -1.17 -12.85
N ALA A 18 -9.45 -2.47 -12.68
CA ALA A 18 -9.27 -3.07 -11.34
C ALA A 18 -7.98 -2.57 -10.65
N VAL A 19 -6.90 -2.35 -11.41
CA VAL A 19 -5.67 -1.74 -10.90
C VAL A 19 -5.90 -0.28 -10.48
N LEU A 20 -6.56 0.52 -11.33
CA LEU A 20 -6.88 1.91 -11.01
C LEU A 20 -7.79 2.03 -9.78
N GLU A 21 -8.76 1.13 -9.64
CA GLU A 21 -9.64 1.09 -8.48
C GLU A 21 -8.88 0.77 -7.20
N LEU A 22 -7.93 -0.19 -7.25
CA LEU A 22 -7.05 -0.45 -6.11
C LEU A 22 -6.22 0.80 -5.73
N PHE A 23 -5.69 1.53 -6.71
CA PHE A 23 -4.98 2.79 -6.44
C PHE A 23 -5.89 3.83 -5.80
N ARG A 24 -7.15 3.96 -6.25
CA ARG A 24 -8.15 4.83 -5.63
C ARG A 24 -8.39 4.46 -4.17
N MET A 25 -8.57 3.17 -3.88
CA MET A 25 -8.74 2.66 -2.51
C MET A 25 -7.52 2.95 -1.64
N ILE A 26 -6.30 2.78 -2.16
CA ILE A 26 -5.06 3.12 -1.43
C ILE A 26 -5.01 4.61 -1.08
N CYS A 27 -5.34 5.49 -2.03
CA CYS A 27 -5.41 6.93 -1.78
C CYS A 27 -6.44 7.28 -0.70
N GLN A 28 -7.59 6.62 -0.70
CA GLN A 28 -8.61 6.77 0.33
C GLN A 28 -8.10 6.31 1.71
N CYS A 29 -7.44 5.15 1.79
CA CYS A 29 -6.85 4.67 3.04
C CYS A 29 -5.82 5.65 3.63
N ILE A 30 -5.05 6.36 2.79
CA ILE A 30 -4.11 7.39 3.25
C ILE A 30 -4.86 8.55 3.92
N GLN A 31 -5.97 9.00 3.33
CA GLN A 31 -6.79 10.06 3.90
C GLN A 31 -7.42 9.63 5.22
N GLU A 32 -7.99 8.42 5.28
CA GLU A 32 -8.59 7.85 6.48
C GLU A 32 -7.57 7.67 7.61
N TYR A 33 -6.36 7.21 7.29
CA TYR A 33 -5.26 7.09 8.26
C TYR A 33 -4.87 8.44 8.85
N ASN A 34 -4.76 9.48 8.02
CA ASN A 34 -4.41 10.83 8.50
C ASN A 34 -5.52 11.42 9.38
N ALA A 35 -6.78 11.26 8.99
CA ALA A 35 -7.91 11.68 9.82
C ALA A 35 -7.95 10.93 11.16
N ALA A 36 -7.69 9.62 11.15
CA ALA A 36 -7.63 8.83 12.38
C ALA A 36 -6.47 9.26 13.30
N ALA A 37 -5.32 9.62 12.73
CA ALA A 37 -4.18 10.12 13.48
C ALA A 37 -4.50 11.45 14.20
N GLU A 38 -5.21 12.36 13.54
CA GLU A 38 -5.67 13.62 14.15
C GLU A 38 -6.62 13.36 15.32
N VAL A 39 -7.58 12.45 15.14
CA VAL A 39 -8.51 12.04 16.20
C VAL A 39 -7.76 11.45 17.39
N LEU A 40 -6.77 10.60 17.15
CA LEU A 40 -5.94 10.01 18.21
C LEU A 40 -5.16 11.09 18.96
N GLN A 41 -4.57 12.05 18.25
CA GLN A 41 -3.82 13.15 18.86
C GLN A 41 -4.71 14.02 19.77
N VAL A 42 -5.93 14.33 19.32
CA VAL A 42 -6.91 15.08 20.13
C VAL A 42 -7.31 14.29 21.38
N LYS A 43 -7.46 12.96 21.27
CA LYS A 43 -7.83 12.10 22.40
C LYS A 43 -6.75 11.99 23.48
N CYS A 44 -5.49 12.33 23.19
CA CYS A 44 -4.44 12.39 24.21
C CYS A 44 -4.66 13.53 25.23
N GLY A 45 -5.48 14.53 24.89
CA GLY A 45 -5.79 15.64 25.79
C GLY A 45 -4.54 16.42 26.19
N SER A 46 -4.34 16.63 27.49
CA SER A 46 -3.19 17.34 28.06
C SER A 46 -2.02 16.43 28.45
N ASP A 47 -2.10 15.11 28.22
CA ASP A 47 -1.00 14.19 28.52
C ASP A 47 0.07 14.29 27.43
N THR A 48 1.12 15.05 27.71
CA THR A 48 2.21 15.30 26.76
C THR A 48 2.96 14.04 26.39
N ARG A 49 3.21 13.14 27.36
CA ARG A 49 3.96 11.89 27.12
C ARG A 49 3.15 10.92 26.26
N LEU A 50 1.85 10.79 26.52
CA LEU A 50 0.97 9.99 25.68
C LEU A 50 0.86 10.61 24.28
N GLY A 51 0.74 11.94 24.20
CA GLY A 51 0.74 12.69 22.95
C GLY A 51 1.96 12.43 22.08
N GLU A 52 3.16 12.48 22.68
CA GLU A 52 4.43 12.16 22.00
C GLU A 52 4.48 10.70 21.53
N SER A 53 4.07 9.76 22.39
CA SER A 53 4.07 8.33 22.06
C SER A 53 3.12 8.00 20.88
N VAL A 54 1.94 8.62 20.87
CA VAL A 54 0.96 8.48 19.78
C VAL A 54 1.49 9.11 18.49
N TYR A 55 2.11 10.28 18.59
CA TYR A 55 2.74 10.93 17.45
C TYR A 55 3.81 10.05 16.81
N GLU A 56 4.74 9.53 17.62
CA GLU A 56 5.81 8.64 17.15
C GLU A 56 5.23 7.39 16.48
N PHE A 57 4.25 6.74 17.12
CA PHE A 57 3.57 5.57 16.55
C PHE A 57 2.96 5.86 15.17
N VAL A 58 2.27 6.99 15.03
CA VAL A 58 1.68 7.41 13.75
C VAL A 58 2.76 7.64 12.69
N GLN A 59 3.86 8.32 13.04
CA GLN A 59 4.95 8.58 12.09
C GLN A 59 5.67 7.29 11.69
N SER A 60 5.88 6.36 12.63
CA SER A 60 6.44 5.04 12.31
C SER A 60 5.58 4.28 11.31
N GLY A 61 4.25 4.33 11.45
CA GLY A 61 3.32 3.75 10.47
C GLY A 61 3.48 4.37 9.07
N ARG A 62 3.60 5.70 8.98
CA ARG A 62 3.84 6.41 7.71
C ARG A 62 5.18 6.03 7.08
N ALA A 63 6.23 5.96 7.89
CA ALA A 63 7.56 5.58 7.46
C ALA A 63 7.58 4.14 6.92
N MET A 64 6.89 3.22 7.59
CA MET A 64 6.75 1.83 7.14
C MET A 64 6.10 1.74 5.75
N ILE A 65 4.96 2.42 5.54
CA ILE A 65 4.25 2.39 4.25
C ILE A 65 5.12 3.00 3.15
N THR A 66 5.76 4.13 3.41
CA THR A 66 6.63 4.80 2.44
C THR A 66 7.85 3.95 2.08
N GLY A 67 8.46 3.33 3.10
CA GLY A 67 9.58 2.41 2.93
C GLY A 67 9.20 1.18 2.11
N TRP A 68 8.03 0.58 2.36
CA TRP A 68 7.52 -0.54 1.57
C TRP A 68 7.24 -0.15 0.12
N ASN A 69 6.63 1.01 -0.13
CA ASN A 69 6.39 1.48 -1.50
C ASN A 69 7.71 1.65 -2.26
N LYS A 70 8.70 2.29 -1.64
CA LYS A 70 10.03 2.45 -2.22
C LYS A 70 10.67 1.09 -2.52
N TRP A 71 10.68 0.20 -1.53
CA TRP A 71 11.25 -1.14 -1.69
C TRP A 71 10.54 -1.94 -2.78
N GLN A 72 9.22 -1.87 -2.91
CA GLN A 72 8.49 -2.57 -3.98
C GLN A 72 8.91 -2.11 -5.38
N VAL A 73 9.14 -0.81 -5.56
CA VAL A 73 9.58 -0.24 -6.85
C VAL A 73 11.04 -0.60 -7.16
N GLU A 74 11.90 -0.55 -6.15
CA GLU A 74 13.35 -0.73 -6.34
C GLU A 74 13.76 -2.22 -6.38
N SER A 75 13.12 -3.07 -5.59
CA SER A 75 13.45 -4.48 -5.41
C SER A 75 13.35 -5.28 -6.70
N SER A 76 14.34 -6.13 -6.96
CA SER A 76 14.32 -7.10 -8.06
C SER A 76 13.23 -8.16 -7.89
N ARG A 77 12.73 -8.37 -6.67
CA ARG A 77 11.72 -9.38 -6.34
C ARG A 77 10.47 -9.31 -7.22
N TYR A 78 10.10 -8.10 -7.67
CA TYR A 78 8.88 -7.87 -8.46
C TYR A 78 9.14 -7.63 -9.95
N LYS A 79 10.41 -7.59 -10.39
CA LYS A 79 10.82 -7.33 -11.77
C LYS A 79 10.86 -8.64 -12.58
N LEU A 80 9.79 -9.41 -12.53
CA LEU A 80 9.71 -10.73 -13.16
C LEU A 80 9.85 -10.69 -14.68
N GLN A 81 9.61 -9.54 -15.31
CA GLN A 81 9.73 -9.35 -16.76
C GLN A 81 11.11 -9.73 -17.31
N SER A 82 12.19 -9.52 -16.55
CA SER A 82 13.54 -9.94 -16.98
C SER A 82 13.74 -11.46 -16.98
N TYR A 83 12.77 -12.21 -16.43
CA TYR A 83 12.78 -13.67 -16.34
C TYR A 83 11.67 -14.31 -17.18
N VAL A 84 10.87 -13.51 -17.91
CA VAL A 84 9.82 -14.01 -18.82
C VAL A 84 10.35 -13.98 -20.24
N LYS A 85 10.34 -15.13 -20.89
CA LYS A 85 10.73 -15.31 -22.30
C LYS A 85 9.64 -14.80 -23.25
N GLU A 86 9.99 -14.61 -24.52
CA GLU A 86 9.05 -14.15 -25.57
C GLU A 86 7.82 -15.07 -25.73
N ASP A 87 7.97 -16.36 -25.41
CA ASP A 87 6.90 -17.36 -25.45
C ASP A 87 6.02 -17.37 -24.17
N GLY A 88 6.31 -16.49 -23.21
CA GLY A 88 5.60 -16.38 -21.93
C GLY A 88 6.04 -17.39 -20.87
N SER A 89 7.01 -18.26 -21.15
CA SER A 89 7.61 -19.14 -20.14
C SER A 89 8.54 -18.38 -19.19
N MET A 90 8.75 -18.89 -17.96
CA MET A 90 9.69 -18.28 -17.00
C MET A 90 11.02 -19.02 -16.96
N ASP A 91 12.12 -18.26 -16.98
CA ASP A 91 13.45 -18.77 -16.62
C ASP A 91 13.56 -18.94 -15.11
N ILE A 92 13.63 -20.20 -14.67
CA ILE A 92 13.94 -20.53 -13.28
C ILE A 92 15.46 -20.49 -13.12
N VAL A 93 15.96 -19.37 -12.60
CA VAL A 93 17.37 -19.19 -12.28
C VAL A 93 17.57 -19.59 -10.82
N PHE A 94 18.27 -20.70 -10.57
CA PHE A 94 18.69 -21.17 -9.24
C PHE A 94 20.05 -20.59 -8.87
#